data_AF-A0A1B1PTJ3-F1
#
_entry.id   AF-A0A1B1PTJ3-F1
#
_cell.length_a   1.000
_cell.length_b   1.000
_cell.length_c   1.000
_cell.angle_alpha   90.00
_cell.angle_beta   90.00
_cell.angle_gamma   90.00
#
_symmetry.space_group_name_H-M   'P 1'
#
loop_
_entity.id
_entity.type
_entity.pdbx_description
1 polymer ?
#
loop_
_entity_poly.entity_id
_entity_poly.type
_entity_poly.pdbx_seq_one_letter_code
_entity_poly.pdbx_strand_id
1 'polypeptide(L)' 'MPPQKIPTKETARLKTVKQVAFEDNVSEKTVRRAIDAGLLEVIRTGPRGRLIRIHPDAHMAYRRRRDW' A
#
# COMPACT_ATOMS: atom_id res chain seq x y z
N MET A 1 27.41 2.37 -23.65
CA MET A 1 26.13 1.95 -23.01
C MET A 1 25.36 3.19 -22.63
N PRO A 2 24.13 3.41 -23.13
CA PRO A 2 23.31 4.49 -22.63
C PRO A 2 22.90 4.20 -21.18
N PRO A 3 22.90 5.20 -20.28
CA PRO A 3 22.41 5.02 -18.92
C PRO A 3 20.91 4.71 -18.99
N GLN A 4 20.54 3.55 -18.47
CA GLN A 4 19.15 3.10 -18.40
C GLN A 4 18.37 4.13 -17.58
N LYS A 5 17.48 4.88 -18.23
CA LYS A 5 16.49 5.71 -17.54
C LYS A 5 15.62 4.76 -16.73
N ILE A 6 15.87 4.69 -15.43
CA ILE A 6 14.91 4.12 -14.48
C ILE A 6 13.61 4.87 -14.75
N PRO A 7 12.52 4.20 -15.15
CA PRO A 7 11.27 4.89 -15.36
C PRO A 7 10.91 5.52 -14.02
N THR A 8 10.99 6.84 -13.94
CA THR A 8 10.49 7.63 -12.83
C THR A 8 9.01 7.31 -12.77
N LYS A 9 8.70 6.28 -11.96
CA LYS A 9 7.38 5.72 -11.77
C LYS A 9 6.51 6.87 -11.32
N GLU A 10 5.76 7.40 -12.27
CA GLU A 10 4.89 8.56 -12.18
C GLU A 10 4.23 8.55 -10.81
N THR A 11 4.74 9.42 -9.93
CA THR A 11 4.45 9.56 -8.50
C THR A 11 3.31 8.65 -8.04
N ALA A 12 3.58 7.36 -7.83
CA ALA A 12 2.55 6.39 -7.49
C ALA A 12 1.92 6.88 -6.19
N ARG A 13 0.74 7.53 -6.29
CA ARG A 13 0.15 8.26 -5.18
C ARG A 13 -0.04 7.28 -4.05
N LEU A 14 0.81 7.41 -3.04
CA LEU A 14 0.79 6.55 -1.87
C LEU A 14 -0.59 6.66 -1.24
N LYS A 15 -1.29 5.52 -1.17
CA LYS A 15 -2.65 5.48 -0.66
C LYS A 15 -2.63 5.45 0.86
N THR A 16 -3.63 6.06 1.47
CA THR A 16 -3.85 5.93 2.91
C THR A 16 -4.66 4.67 3.22
N VAL A 17 -4.62 4.24 4.48
CA VAL A 17 -5.47 3.15 4.99
C VAL A 17 -6.96 3.38 4.66
N LYS A 18 -7.42 4.64 4.75
CA LYS A 18 -8.80 5.02 4.46
C LYS A 18 -9.17 4.83 2.98
N GLN A 19 -8.27 5.18 2.06
CA GLN A 19 -8.49 4.98 0.62
C GLN A 19 -8.53 3.49 0.27
N VAL A 20 -7.60 2.70 0.80
CA VAL A 20 -7.57 1.26 0.57
C VAL A 20 -8.82 0.58 1.14
N ALA A 21 -9.25 1.00 2.33
CA ALA A 21 -10.50 0.53 2.94
C ALA A 21 -11.72 0.80 2.05
N PHE A 22 -11.81 2.01 1.48
CA PHE A 22 -12.88 2.38 0.57
C PHE A 22 -12.86 1.56 -0.73
N GLU A 23 -11.69 1.39 -1.35
CA GLU A 23 -11.55 0.66 -2.62
C GLU A 23 -11.84 -0.84 -2.49
N ASP A 24 -11.43 -1.47 -1.38
CA ASP A 24 -11.69 -2.88 -1.12
C ASP A 24 -13.07 -3.13 -0.48
N ASN A 25 -13.84 -2.07 -0.22
CA ASN A 25 -15.12 -2.11 0.50
C ASN A 25 -15.01 -2.83 1.86
N VAL A 26 -13.92 -2.55 2.59
CA VAL A 26 -13.64 -3.14 3.91
C VAL A 26 -13.46 -2.04 4.96
N SER A 27 -13.63 -2.39 6.24
CA SER A 27 -13.35 -1.46 7.33
C SER A 27 -11.83 -1.19 7.46
N GLU A 28 -11.46 0.02 7.90
CA GLU A 28 -10.05 0.35 8.21
C GLU A 28 -9.40 -0.63 9.19
N LYS A 29 -10.19 -1.19 10.12
CA LYS A 29 -9.75 -2.23 11.07
C LYS A 29 -9.23 -3.47 10.35
N THR A 30 -9.88 -3.88 9.26
CA THR A 30 -9.47 -5.02 8.43
C THR A 30 -8.15 -4.72 7.73
N VAL A 31 -8.01 -3.51 7.19
CA VAL A 31 -6.74 -3.07 6.55
C VAL A 31 -5.61 -3.03 7.58
N ARG A 32 -5.84 -2.49 8.79
CA ARG A 32 -4.85 -2.50 9.87
C ARG A 32 -4.45 -3.91 10.29
N ARG A 33 -5.41 -4.84 10.40
CA ARG A 33 -5.10 -6.26 10.68
C ARG A 33 -4.26 -6.90 9.57
N ALA A 34 -4.52 -6.59 8.30
CA ALA A 34 -3.71 -7.10 7.19
C ALA A 34 -2.27 -6.57 7.25
N ILE A 35 -2.09 -5.32 7.68
CA ILE A 35 -0.78 -4.71 7.91
C ILE A 35 -0.07 -5.38 9.09
N ASP A 36 -0.76 -5.56 10.22
CA ASP A 36 -0.20 -6.21 11.41
C ASP A 36 0.15 -7.68 11.15
N ALA A 37 -0.62 -8.36 10.30
CA ALA A 37 -0.33 -9.72 9.83
C ALA A 37 0.80 -9.78 8.78
N GLY A 38 1.36 -8.64 8.34
CA GLY A 38 2.42 -8.59 7.33
C GLY A 38 1.96 -8.95 5.91
N LEU A 39 0.64 -8.99 5.66
CA LEU A 39 0.07 -9.32 4.36
C LEU A 39 0.09 -8.14 3.38
N LEU A 40 0.18 -6.92 3.92
CA LEU A 40 0.20 -5.69 3.15
C LEU A 40 1.46 -4.88 3.46
N GLU A 41 2.28 -4.67 2.45
CA GLU A 41 3.49 -3.86 2.57
C GLU A 41 3.15 -2.37 2.67
N VAL A 42 3.68 -1.72 3.70
CA VAL A 42 3.37 -0.31 3.99
C VAL A 42 4.61 0.48 4.39
N ILE A 43 4.61 1.75 4.01
CA ILE A 43 5.61 2.73 4.39
C ILE A 43 5.04 3.52 5.57
N ARG A 44 5.66 3.38 6.74
CA ARG A 44 5.32 4.18 7.92
C ARG A 44 6.05 5.53 7.83
N THR A 45 5.29 6.61 7.76
CA THR A 45 5.79 7.99 7.66
C THR A 45 5.36 8.83 8.87
N GLY A 46 6.13 9.88 9.19
CA GLY A 46 5.84 10.84 10.26
C GLY A 46 6.42 10.50 11.64
N PRO A 47 6.45 11.48 12.57
CA PRO A 47 6.96 11.29 13.92
C PRO A 47 6.13 10.24 14.65
N ARG A 48 6.81 9.20 15.18
CA ARG A 48 6.22 7.99 15.80
C ARG A 48 5.56 6.98 14.84
N GLY A 49 5.71 7.10 13.52
CA GLY A 49 5.26 6.07 12.56
C GLY A 49 3.74 5.92 12.44
N ARG A 50 2.98 6.96 12.77
CA ARG A 50 1.50 6.96 12.75
C ARG A 50 0.90 7.11 11.36
N LEU A 51 1.59 7.70 10.39
CA LEU A 51 1.07 7.73 9.03
C LEU A 51 1.46 6.46 8.31
N ILE A 52 0.46 5.76 7.79
CA ILE A 52 0.66 4.57 6.99
C ILE A 52 0.38 4.94 5.54
N ARG A 53 1.37 4.70 4.69
CA ARG A 53 1.31 4.89 3.25
C ARG A 53 1.45 3.56 2.54
N ILE A 54 0.47 3.21 1.73
CA ILE A 54 0.35 1.92 1.05
C ILE A 54 0.69 2.16 -0.41
N HIS A 55 1.65 1.40 -0.95
CA HIS A 55 1.95 1.46 -2.37
C HIS A 55 0.82 0.77 -3.16
N PRO A 56 0.31 1.33 -4.27
CA PRO A 56 -0.76 0.71 -5.05
C PRO A 56 -0.41 -0.71 -5.52
N ASP A 57 0.84 -0.99 -5.89
CA ASP A 57 1.27 -2.35 -6.24
C ASP A 57 1.18 -3.33 -5.07
N ALA A 58 1.49 -2.90 -3.84
CA ALA A 58 1.36 -3.73 -2.65
C ALA A 58 -0.11 -4.05 -2.38
N HIS A 59 -1.00 -3.09 -2.62
CA HIS A 59 -2.44 -3.29 -2.54
C HIS A 59 -2.96 -4.25 -3.62
N MET A 60 -2.50 -4.13 -4.87
CA MET A 60 -2.84 -5.09 -5.94
C MET A 60 -2.33 -6.49 -5.64
N ALA A 61 -1.11 -6.63 -5.11
CA ALA A 61 -0.54 -7.91 -4.71
C ALA A 61 -1.34 -8.55 -3.57
N TYR A 62 -1.75 -7.76 -2.58
CA TYR A 62 -2.65 -8.21 -1.51
C TYR A 62 -4.01 -8.67 -2.06
N ARG A 63 -4.61 -7.91 -2.98
CA ARG A 63 -5.89 -8.26 -3.60
C ARG A 63 -5.81 -9.58 -4.37
N ARG A 64 -4.76 -9.79 -5.18
CA ARG A 64 -4.51 -11.06 -5.86
C ARG A 64 -4.37 -12.26 -4.91
N ARG A 65 -3.82 -12.06 -3.72
CA ARG A 65 -3.70 -13.12 -2.69
C ARG A 65 -5.02 -13.39 -1.95
N ARG A 66 -5.94 -12.44 -1.94
CA ARG A 66 -7.25 -12.54 -1.26
C ARG A 66 -8.31 -13.23 -2.12
N ASP A 67 -8.18 -13.20 -3.45
CA ASP A 67 -9.12 -13.83 -4.40
C ASP A 67 -8.92 -15.36 -4.57
N TRP A 68 -8.30 -16.03 -3.58
CA TRP A 68 -8.13 -17.49 -3.54
C TRP A 68 -8.74 -18.05 -2.26
#